data_AF-A0A661KXG3-F1
#
_entry.id   AF-A0A661KXG3-F1
#
_cell.length_a   1.000
_cell.length_b   1.000
_cell.length_c   1.000
_cell.angle_alpha   90.00
_cell.angle_beta   90.00
_cell.angle_gamma   90.00
#
_symmetry.space_group_name_H-M   'P 1'
#
loop_
_entity.id
_entity.type
_entity.pdbx_description
1 polymer ?
#
loop_
_entity_poly.entity_id
_entity_poly.type
_entity_poly.pdbx_seq_one_letter_code
_entity_poly.pdbx_strand_id
1 'polypeptide(L)'
;MWMMTNGYSSCEGGQECLRCGYETGKVLGKLLWEKYTPPFMPEYEDPGWFQSNDFGHSCYLEVLVHMNVSKCDLLSELYDPDYVKKMIEWHFEENPFVDAKMGFFNFFPASGFPILVQGPFFNDYQVWIDRFKKEFDPNGISNPPAPYDPENVTKRLPVFMLNKARRIVKTAKRS
;
A
#
# COMPACT_ATOMS: atom_id res chain seq x y z
N MET A 1 17.69 -17.58 2.66
CA MET A 1 18.86 -16.76 3.05
C MET A 1 18.58 -15.36 2.52
N TRP A 2 18.44 -14.38 3.41
CA TRP A 2 18.15 -13.00 3.01
C TRP A 2 19.36 -12.40 2.32
N MET A 3 19.21 -11.96 1.08
CA MET A 3 20.18 -11.08 0.45
C MET A 3 19.59 -9.68 0.56
N MET A 4 20.13 -8.87 1.49
CA MET A 4 19.70 -7.48 1.60
C MET A 4 20.03 -6.77 0.29
N THR A 5 19.00 -6.41 -0.46
CA THR A 5 19.13 -5.39 -1.50
C THR A 5 19.22 -4.02 -0.87
N ASN A 6 19.73 -3.07 -1.64
CA ASN A 6 20.02 -1.70 -1.19
C ASN A 6 18.81 -0.98 -0.56
N GLY A 7 17.57 -1.47 -0.73
CA GLY A 7 16.45 -1.13 0.13
C GLY A 7 15.47 -2.27 0.42
N TYR A 8 14.76 -2.07 1.52
CA TYR A 8 13.69 -2.90 2.08
C TYR A 8 12.41 -2.07 2.09
N SER A 9 11.31 -2.60 1.56
CA SER A 9 9.98 -2.04 1.81
C SER A 9 9.02 -3.18 2.15
N SER A 10 8.48 -3.12 3.37
CA SER A 10 7.28 -3.86 3.74
C SER A 10 6.11 -3.10 3.17
N CYS A 11 5.41 -3.73 2.22
CA CYS A 11 4.26 -3.10 1.57
C CYS A 11 2.96 -3.55 2.23
N GLU A 12 2.94 -4.74 2.82
CA GLU A 12 1.75 -5.26 3.48
C GLU A 12 2.06 -5.63 4.91
N GLY A 13 1.16 -5.31 5.82
CA GLY A 13 1.31 -5.56 7.24
C GLY A 13 -0.05 -5.42 7.87
N GLY A 14 -0.66 -6.49 8.36
CA GLY A 14 -2.00 -6.41 8.94
C GLY A 14 -2.30 -7.57 9.87
N GLN A 15 -3.33 -7.41 10.69
CA GLN A 15 -3.82 -8.44 11.61
C GLN A 15 -5.26 -8.80 11.27
N GLU A 16 -5.45 -10.02 10.77
CA GLU A 16 -6.74 -10.49 10.27
C GLU A 16 -7.01 -11.94 10.66
N CYS A 17 -8.16 -12.49 10.28
CA CYS A 17 -8.38 -13.93 10.42
C CYS A 17 -7.38 -14.74 9.55
N LEU A 18 -6.95 -15.91 10.03
CA LEU A 18 -5.94 -16.77 9.38
C LEU A 18 -6.16 -16.96 7.87
N ARG A 19 -7.41 -17.22 7.48
CA ARG A 19 -7.79 -17.43 6.08
C ARG A 19 -7.60 -16.17 5.23
N CYS A 20 -7.97 -15.00 5.76
CA CYS A 20 -7.82 -13.73 5.04
C CYS A 20 -6.35 -13.44 4.80
N GLY A 21 -5.50 -13.45 5.85
CA GLY A 21 -4.07 -13.19 5.68
C GLY A 21 -3.40 -14.19 4.74
N TYR A 22 -3.69 -15.49 4.86
CA TYR A 22 -3.07 -16.49 3.99
C TYR A 22 -3.44 -16.33 2.51
N GLU A 23 -4.73 -16.13 2.20
CA GLU A 23 -5.16 -15.96 0.81
C GLU A 23 -4.73 -14.60 0.24
N THR A 24 -4.73 -13.53 1.04
CA THR A 24 -4.18 -12.22 0.62
C THR A 24 -2.70 -12.34 0.26
N GLY A 25 -1.90 -12.98 1.12
CA GLY A 25 -0.48 -13.23 0.87
C GLY A 25 -0.24 -13.95 -0.45
N LYS A 26 -0.99 -15.03 -0.72
CA LYS A 26 -0.86 -15.76 -2.00
C LYS A 26 -1.19 -14.91 -3.23
N VAL A 27 -2.23 -14.08 -3.14
CA VAL A 27 -2.61 -13.18 -4.25
C VAL A 27 -1.53 -12.15 -4.49
N LEU A 28 -0.98 -11.56 -3.43
CA LEU A 28 0.10 -10.58 -3.51
C LEU A 28 1.41 -11.18 -4.00
N GLY A 29 1.83 -12.32 -3.45
CA GLY A 29 3.04 -13.04 -3.86
C GLY A 29 3.00 -13.43 -5.33
N LYS A 30 1.85 -13.95 -5.80
CA LYS A 30 1.63 -14.24 -7.23
C LYS A 30 1.70 -12.98 -8.09
N LEU A 31 1.06 -11.90 -7.66
CA LEU A 31 1.05 -10.64 -8.41
C LEU A 31 2.46 -10.03 -8.52
N LEU A 32 3.22 -10.07 -7.42
CA LEU A 32 4.60 -9.63 -7.34
C LEU A 32 5.46 -10.42 -8.35
N TRP A 33 5.38 -11.75 -8.27
CA TRP A 33 6.12 -12.65 -9.16
C TRP A 33 5.79 -12.45 -10.65
N GLU A 34 4.50 -12.40 -11.00
CA GLU A 34 4.08 -12.37 -12.41
C GLU A 34 4.29 -11.00 -13.08
N LYS A 35 4.18 -9.89 -12.34
CA LYS A 35 4.11 -8.54 -12.94
C LYS A 35 5.22 -7.57 -12.52
N TYR A 36 5.89 -7.86 -11.42
CA TYR A 36 6.82 -6.95 -10.77
C TYR A 36 8.20 -7.57 -10.55
N THR A 37 8.36 -8.85 -10.88
CA THR A 37 9.63 -9.57 -10.89
C THR A 37 9.91 -10.11 -12.30
N PRO A 38 10.85 -9.52 -13.07
CA PRO A 38 11.50 -8.22 -12.86
C PRO A 38 10.50 -7.04 -12.96
N PRO A 39 10.84 -5.84 -12.45
CA PRO A 39 12.19 -5.36 -12.13
C PRO A 39 12.65 -5.52 -10.67
N PHE A 40 11.79 -5.91 -9.74
CA PHE A 40 12.18 -6.21 -8.36
C PHE A 40 12.92 -7.54 -8.27
N MET A 41 13.46 -7.83 -7.10
CA MET A 41 14.15 -9.11 -6.89
C MET A 41 13.18 -10.30 -7.07
N PRO A 42 13.71 -11.44 -7.53
CA PRO A 42 12.99 -12.70 -7.52
C PRO A 42 12.54 -13.16 -6.13
N GLU A 43 11.23 -13.29 -5.96
CA GLU A 43 10.58 -13.89 -4.79
C GLU A 43 9.62 -14.99 -5.26
N TYR A 44 9.70 -16.19 -4.70
CA TYR A 44 9.01 -17.37 -5.24
C TYR A 44 7.55 -17.48 -4.78
N GLU A 45 6.68 -16.61 -5.31
CA GLU A 45 5.21 -16.59 -5.07
C GLU A 45 4.80 -16.80 -3.58
N ASP A 46 5.70 -16.49 -2.65
CA ASP A 46 5.54 -16.81 -1.23
C ASP A 46 4.45 -15.88 -0.66
N PRO A 47 3.53 -16.36 0.19
CA PRO A 47 2.62 -15.48 0.91
C PRO A 47 3.34 -14.41 1.74
N GLY A 48 4.65 -14.53 1.95
CA GLY A 48 5.45 -13.59 2.73
C GLY A 48 5.56 -14.05 4.18
N TRP A 49 5.86 -13.13 5.08
CA TRP A 49 5.93 -13.45 6.49
C TRP A 49 4.52 -13.62 7.06
N PHE A 50 4.17 -14.87 7.36
CA PHE A 50 2.87 -15.23 7.91
C PHE A 50 3.05 -15.80 9.31
N GLN A 51 2.41 -15.18 10.30
CA GLN A 51 2.47 -15.61 11.69
C GLN A 51 1.07 -15.69 12.28
N SER A 52 0.69 -16.85 12.83
CA SER A 52 -0.51 -16.96 13.65
C SER A 52 -0.29 -16.28 15.01
N ASN A 53 -1.26 -15.48 15.44
CA ASN A 53 -1.30 -14.82 16.73
C ASN A 53 -2.56 -15.24 17.50
N ASP A 54 -2.60 -14.93 18.79
CA ASP A 54 -3.73 -15.19 19.69
C ASP A 54 -4.32 -16.60 19.55
N PHE A 55 -3.45 -17.62 19.68
CA PHE A 55 -3.82 -19.04 19.58
C PHE A 55 -4.58 -19.43 18.30
N GLY A 56 -4.39 -18.69 17.20
CA GLY A 56 -5.06 -18.96 15.92
C GLY A 56 -6.28 -18.09 15.63
N HIS A 57 -6.64 -17.16 16.51
CA HIS A 57 -7.75 -16.24 16.24
C HIS A 57 -7.38 -15.12 15.27
N SER A 58 -6.09 -14.78 15.17
CA SER A 58 -5.59 -13.83 14.19
C SER A 58 -4.31 -14.30 13.50
N CYS A 59 -3.95 -13.64 12.41
CA CYS A 59 -2.68 -13.77 11.74
C CYS A 59 -2.11 -12.40 11.43
N TYR A 60 -0.81 -12.29 11.60
CA TYR A 60 0.00 -11.28 10.97
C TYR A 60 0.41 -11.77 9.57
N LEU A 61 0.23 -10.91 8.57
CA LEU A 61 0.74 -11.09 7.23
C LEU A 61 1.65 -9.91 6.90
N GLU A 62 2.81 -10.19 6.32
CA GLU A 62 3.68 -9.19 5.72
C GLU A 62 4.23 -9.66 4.37
N VAL A 63 3.92 -8.90 3.32
CA VAL A 63 4.47 -9.14 1.98
C VAL A 63 5.59 -8.15 1.73
N LEU A 64 6.76 -8.71 1.42
CA LEU A 64 7.98 -7.96 1.24
C LEU A 64 8.17 -7.64 -0.23
N VAL A 65 8.75 -6.47 -0.51
CA VAL A 65 9.28 -6.16 -1.83
C VAL A 65 10.71 -5.72 -1.69
N HIS A 66 11.61 -6.52 -2.24
CA HIS A 66 13.04 -6.23 -2.28
C HIS A 66 13.39 -5.31 -3.44
N MET A 67 13.66 -4.04 -3.12
CA MET A 67 13.92 -2.99 -4.10
C MET A 67 15.41 -2.61 -4.18
N ASN A 68 15.83 -2.18 -5.37
CA ASN A 68 17.08 -1.45 -5.55
C ASN A 68 16.83 0.07 -5.47
N VAL A 69 17.10 0.66 -4.31
CA VAL A 69 16.88 2.11 -4.07
C VAL A 69 17.74 3.01 -4.95
N SER A 70 18.89 2.53 -5.44
CA SER A 70 19.71 3.29 -6.40
C SER A 70 18.97 3.52 -7.71
N LYS A 71 18.02 2.64 -8.08
CA LYS A 71 17.16 2.87 -9.24
C LYS A 71 16.05 3.89 -8.99
N CYS A 72 15.79 4.23 -7.73
CA CYS A 72 14.78 5.22 -7.33
C CYS A 72 15.38 6.61 -7.05
N ASP A 73 16.67 6.69 -6.73
CA ASP A 73 17.35 7.94 -6.42
C ASP A 73 17.67 8.70 -7.71
N LEU A 74 17.08 9.89 -7.87
CA LEU A 74 17.30 10.79 -9.01
C LEU A 74 18.77 11.20 -9.20
N LEU A 75 19.57 11.12 -8.15
CA LEU A 75 21.00 11.47 -8.19
C LEU A 75 21.90 10.26 -8.50
N SER A 76 21.35 9.05 -8.52
CA SER A 76 22.11 7.85 -8.83
C SER A 76 22.29 7.66 -10.34
N GLU A 77 23.46 7.16 -10.74
CA GLU A 77 23.72 6.71 -12.12
C GLU A 77 22.82 5.54 -12.55
N LEU A 78 22.20 4.85 -11.59
CA LEU A 78 21.30 3.74 -11.83
C LEU A 78 19.83 4.16 -11.91
N TYR A 79 19.52 5.46 -11.79
CA TYR A 79 18.16 5.96 -11.82
C TYR A 79 17.40 5.44 -13.05
N ASP A 80 16.24 4.84 -12.79
CA ASP A 80 15.40 4.22 -13.81
C ASP A 80 13.94 4.70 -13.59
N PRO A 81 13.44 5.61 -14.44
CA PRO A 81 12.08 6.15 -14.28
C PRO A 81 10.99 5.08 -14.44
N ASP A 82 11.23 4.02 -15.21
CA ASP A 82 10.27 2.90 -15.34
C ASP A 82 10.27 2.02 -14.10
N TYR A 83 11.43 1.84 -13.45
CA TYR A 83 11.53 1.21 -12.13
C TYR A 83 10.74 1.99 -11.08
N VAL A 84 10.92 3.32 -11.03
CA VAL A 84 10.17 4.19 -10.11
C VAL A 84 8.66 4.11 -10.37
N LYS A 85 8.25 4.10 -11.64
CA LYS A 85 6.85 3.94 -12.01
C LYS A 85 6.26 2.65 -11.47
N LYS A 86 6.97 1.52 -11.61
CA LYS A 86 6.55 0.21 -11.08
C LYS A 86 6.46 0.20 -9.55
N MET A 87 7.43 0.81 -8.87
CA MET A 87 7.38 0.98 -7.42
C MET A 87 6.14 1.76 -6.98
N ILE A 88 5.86 2.89 -7.63
CA ILE A 88 4.69 3.72 -7.32
C ILE A 88 3.39 2.97 -7.62
N GLU A 89 3.31 2.25 -8.74
CA GLU A 89 2.14 1.43 -9.12
C GLU A 89 1.85 0.34 -8.08
N TRP A 90 2.87 -0.37 -7.61
CA TRP A 90 2.74 -1.37 -6.56
C TRP A 90 2.17 -0.77 -5.27
N HIS A 91 2.77 0.30 -4.76
CA HIS A 91 2.39 0.88 -3.47
C HIS A 91 1.05 1.61 -3.53
N PHE A 92 0.77 2.41 -4.55
CA PHE A 92 -0.41 3.29 -4.55
C PHE A 92 -1.63 2.71 -5.27
N GLU A 93 -1.48 1.61 -6.02
CA GLU A 93 -2.57 1.03 -6.80
C GLU A 93 -2.71 -0.48 -6.65
N GLU A 94 -1.72 -1.31 -7.02
CA GLU A 94 -1.97 -2.76 -7.03
C GLU A 94 -2.15 -3.34 -5.63
N ASN A 95 -1.27 -3.01 -4.67
CA ASN A 95 -1.36 -3.54 -3.31
C ASN A 95 -2.66 -3.11 -2.58
N PRO A 96 -3.01 -1.81 -2.50
CA PRO A 96 -4.22 -1.37 -1.80
C PRO A 96 -5.52 -1.93 -2.39
N PHE A 97 -5.52 -2.23 -3.69
CA PHE A 97 -6.68 -2.84 -4.35
C PHE A 97 -6.82 -4.33 -4.03
N VAL A 98 -5.70 -5.05 -3.84
CA VAL A 98 -5.75 -6.43 -3.36
C VAL A 98 -6.29 -6.45 -1.92
N ASP A 99 -5.78 -5.60 -1.04
CA ASP A 99 -6.27 -5.49 0.34
C ASP A 99 -7.78 -5.23 0.39
N ALA A 100 -8.21 -4.20 -0.34
CA ALA A 100 -9.61 -3.81 -0.46
C ALA A 100 -10.50 -4.96 -0.98
N LYS A 101 -10.02 -5.73 -1.96
CA LYS A 101 -10.77 -6.86 -2.54
C LYS A 101 -10.82 -8.06 -1.59
N MET A 102 -9.75 -8.31 -0.85
CA MET A 102 -9.64 -9.44 0.07
C MET A 102 -10.25 -9.14 1.44
N GLY A 103 -10.59 -7.87 1.71
CA GLY A 103 -11.05 -7.41 3.00
C GLY A 103 -9.93 -7.42 4.05
N PHE A 104 -8.67 -7.29 3.61
CA PHE A 104 -7.50 -7.29 4.49
C PHE A 104 -7.22 -5.88 5.00
N PHE A 105 -7.27 -5.67 6.32
CA PHE A 105 -6.95 -4.37 6.91
C PHE A 105 -5.45 -4.23 7.18
N ASN A 106 -4.78 -3.50 6.30
CA ASN A 106 -3.38 -3.10 6.42
C ASN A 106 -3.20 -2.09 7.58
N PHE A 107 -2.02 -2.06 8.21
CA PHE A 107 -1.59 -1.13 9.26
C PHE A 107 -1.07 0.22 8.73
N PHE A 108 -0.65 0.27 7.47
CA PHE A 108 -0.08 1.45 6.83
C PHE A 108 -1.04 2.33 6.00
N PRO A 109 -2.40 2.26 6.12
CA PRO A 109 -3.25 3.35 5.65
C PRO A 109 -2.79 4.70 6.19
N ALA A 110 -2.96 5.77 5.40
CA ALA A 110 -2.50 7.13 5.70
C ALA A 110 -0.97 7.36 5.65
N SER A 111 -0.14 6.38 6.01
CA SER A 111 1.33 6.52 5.97
C SER A 111 1.96 6.02 4.67
N GLY A 112 1.40 4.98 4.08
CA GLY A 112 1.87 4.38 2.82
C GLY A 112 0.79 4.25 1.74
N PHE A 113 -0.50 4.29 2.13
CA PHE A 113 -1.62 3.99 1.22
C PHE A 113 -2.69 5.08 1.18
N PRO A 114 -3.26 5.36 -0.01
CA PRO A 114 -4.44 6.24 -0.13
C PRO A 114 -5.65 5.67 0.63
N ILE A 115 -6.03 6.34 1.71
CA ILE A 115 -7.24 6.09 2.50
C ILE A 115 -8.47 6.01 1.60
N LEU A 116 -8.59 6.93 0.64
CA LEU A 116 -9.77 7.02 -0.23
C LEU A 116 -9.90 5.85 -1.20
N VAL A 117 -8.83 5.08 -1.44
CA VAL A 117 -8.91 3.83 -2.22
C VAL A 117 -9.59 2.73 -1.40
N GLN A 118 -9.24 2.62 -0.12
CA GLN A 118 -9.78 1.61 0.78
C GLN A 118 -11.18 1.96 1.31
N GLY A 119 -11.44 3.25 1.55
CA GLY A 119 -12.68 3.76 2.13
C GLY A 119 -13.97 3.04 1.70
N PRO A 120 -14.28 2.98 0.39
CA PRO A 120 -15.49 2.33 -0.13
C PRO A 120 -15.62 0.84 0.22
N PHE A 121 -14.52 0.15 0.50
CA PHE A 121 -14.48 -1.27 0.87
C PHE A 121 -14.61 -1.49 2.37
N PHE A 122 -14.26 -0.48 3.18
CA PHE A 122 -14.32 -0.51 4.64
C PHE A 122 -15.36 0.47 5.18
N ASN A 123 -16.57 0.44 4.60
CA ASN A 123 -17.75 1.19 5.06
C ASN A 123 -17.56 2.72 5.11
N ASP A 124 -16.81 3.28 4.15
CA ASP A 124 -16.57 4.71 4.03
C ASP A 124 -15.99 5.36 5.32
N TYR A 125 -15.07 4.66 6.00
CA TYR A 125 -14.49 5.11 7.26
C TYR A 125 -13.84 6.50 7.22
N GLN A 126 -13.41 6.96 6.03
CA GLN A 126 -12.89 8.31 5.82
C GLN A 126 -13.88 9.42 6.21
N VAL A 127 -15.19 9.15 6.19
CA VAL A 127 -16.22 10.11 6.64
C VAL A 127 -16.04 10.44 8.12
N TRP A 128 -15.66 9.45 8.94
CA TRP A 128 -15.37 9.67 10.36
C TRP A 128 -14.05 10.39 10.56
N ILE A 129 -13.04 10.10 9.74
CA ILE A 129 -11.77 10.82 9.74
C ILE A 129 -11.99 12.31 9.47
N ASP A 130 -12.75 12.66 8.43
CA ASP A 130 -13.05 14.05 8.11
C ASP A 130 -13.81 14.75 9.24
N ARG A 131 -14.81 14.08 9.82
CA ARG A 131 -15.57 14.60 10.95
C ARG A 131 -14.67 14.92 12.14
N PHE A 132 -13.83 13.98 12.55
CA PHE A 132 -12.93 14.18 13.69
C PHE A 132 -11.86 15.23 13.40
N LYS A 133 -11.34 15.30 12.17
CA LYS A 133 -10.40 16.36 11.77
C LYS A 133 -11.05 17.74 11.91
N LYS A 134 -12.30 17.89 11.45
CA LYS A 134 -13.05 19.15 11.56
C LYS A 134 -13.35 19.52 13.02
N GLU A 135 -13.65 18.53 13.87
CA GLU A 135 -13.99 18.75 15.27
C GLU A 135 -12.77 19.10 16.13
N PHE A 136 -11.67 18.37 15.97
CA PHE A 136 -10.50 18.46 16.86
C PHE A 136 -9.31 19.21 16.28
N ASP A 137 -9.27 19.46 14.97
CA ASP A 137 -8.25 20.29 14.31
C ASP A 137 -8.88 21.19 13.24
N PRO A 138 -9.81 22.09 13.63
CA PRO A 138 -10.56 22.93 12.70
C PRO A 138 -9.67 23.89 11.88
N ASN A 139 -8.48 24.22 12.40
CA ASN A 139 -7.52 25.10 11.71
C ASN A 139 -6.49 24.31 10.88
N GLY A 140 -6.53 22.97 10.90
CA GLY A 140 -5.63 22.11 10.14
C GLY A 140 -4.15 22.26 10.53
N ILE A 141 -3.85 22.55 11.79
CA ILE A 141 -2.48 22.81 12.27
C ILE A 141 -1.77 21.49 12.58
N SER A 142 -2.51 20.45 12.95
CA SER A 142 -1.94 19.16 13.31
C SER A 142 -1.55 18.38 12.07
N ASN A 143 -0.25 18.43 11.75
CA ASN A 143 0.40 17.66 10.71
C ASN A 143 -0.23 17.76 9.30
N PRO A 144 -0.51 18.96 8.74
CA PRO A 144 -1.02 19.04 7.37
C PRO A 144 0.04 18.54 6.37
N PRO A 145 -0.34 17.75 5.35
CA PRO A 145 -1.70 17.45 4.91
C PRO A 145 -2.34 16.13 5.42
N ALA A 146 -1.88 15.59 6.55
CA ALA A 146 -2.37 14.34 7.10
C ALA A 146 -3.85 14.39 7.50
N PRO A 147 -4.57 13.25 7.37
CA PRO A 147 -4.06 11.92 6.99
C PRO A 147 -4.13 11.65 5.47
N TYR A 148 -4.33 12.69 4.65
CA TYR A 148 -4.52 12.56 3.20
C TYR A 148 -3.26 12.87 2.38
N ASP A 149 -2.07 12.68 2.99
CA ASP A 149 -0.78 12.84 2.32
C ASP A 149 -0.66 11.91 1.10
N PRO A 150 -1.04 10.62 1.17
CA PRO A 150 -0.97 9.71 0.03
C PRO A 150 -1.91 10.11 -1.13
N GLU A 151 -3.08 10.67 -0.85
CA GLU A 151 -3.95 11.26 -1.87
C GLU A 151 -3.30 12.45 -2.57
N ASN A 152 -2.55 13.27 -1.83
CA ASN A 152 -1.85 14.40 -2.42
C ASN A 152 -0.70 13.93 -3.33
N VAL A 153 0.00 12.86 -2.96
CA VAL A 153 0.97 12.19 -3.85
C VAL A 153 0.25 11.73 -5.12
N THR A 154 -0.87 11.01 -4.98
CA THR A 154 -1.68 10.53 -6.11
C THR A 154 -2.13 11.67 -7.04
N LYS A 155 -2.46 12.84 -6.50
CA LYS A 155 -2.84 14.02 -7.29
C LYS A 155 -1.66 14.63 -8.05
N ARG A 156 -0.47 14.67 -7.45
CA ARG A 156 0.74 15.33 -7.98
C ARG A 156 1.50 14.53 -9.02
N LEU A 157 1.32 13.20 -9.04
CA LEU A 157 1.93 12.34 -10.06
C LEU A 157 1.41 12.67 -11.48
N PRO A 158 2.07 12.20 -12.55
CA PRO A 158 1.53 12.30 -13.90
C PRO A 158 0.14 11.66 -14.03
N VAL A 159 -0.73 12.24 -14.87
CA VAL A 159 -2.16 11.84 -14.98
C VAL A 159 -2.34 10.41 -15.47
N PHE A 160 -1.42 9.91 -16.30
CA PHE A 160 -1.46 8.54 -16.81
C PHE A 160 -1.08 7.48 -15.78
N MET A 161 -0.52 7.89 -14.63
CA MET A 161 -0.18 6.99 -13.53
C MET A 161 -1.34 6.86 -12.55
N LEU A 162 -1.50 5.65 -11.99
CA LEU A 162 -2.46 5.34 -10.94
C LEU A 162 -3.92 5.60 -11.36
N ASN A 163 -4.28 5.17 -12.58
CA ASN A 163 -5.60 5.46 -13.15
C ASN A 163 -6.75 4.88 -12.30
N LYS A 164 -6.58 3.68 -11.74
CA LYS A 164 -7.61 3.05 -10.89
C LYS A 164 -7.71 3.80 -9.58
N ALA A 165 -6.59 4.06 -8.91
CA ALA A 165 -6.57 4.78 -7.64
C ALA A 165 -7.19 6.17 -7.78
N ARG A 166 -6.80 6.94 -8.81
CA ARG A 166 -7.37 8.26 -9.12
C ARG A 166 -8.87 8.21 -9.36
N ARG A 167 -9.38 7.18 -10.05
CA ARG A 167 -10.82 7.04 -10.30
C ARG A 167 -11.56 6.87 -8.99
N ILE A 168 -11.10 5.98 -8.11
CA ILE A 168 -11.74 5.75 -6.80
C ILE A 168 -11.66 7.00 -5.92
N VAL A 169 -10.47 7.61 -5.82
CA VAL A 169 -10.23 8.85 -5.05
C VAL A 169 -11.21 9.96 -5.45
N LYS A 170 -11.53 10.10 -6.74
CA LYS A 170 -12.50 11.11 -7.23
C LYS A 170 -13.95 10.80 -6.82
N THR A 171 -14.29 9.53 -6.63
CA THR A 171 -15.66 9.08 -6.33
C THR A 171 -15.88 8.75 -4.85
N ALA A 172 -14.82 8.74 -4.04
CA ALA A 172 -14.89 8.42 -2.62
C ALA A 172 -15.75 9.43 -1.86
N LYS A 173 -16.57 8.96 -0.92
CA LYS A 173 -17.39 9.84 -0.08
C LYS A 173 -16.52 10.66 0.86
N ARG A 174 -16.90 11.91 1.09
CA ARG A 174 -16.26 12.89 2.00
C ARG A 174 -17.35 13.61 2.78
N SER A 175 -17.06 14.07 4.01
CA SER A 175 -18.03 14.79 4.86
C SER A 175 -17.99 16.31 4.64
#